data_AF-A0A1F9MVD6-F1
#
_entry.id   AF-A0A1F9MVD6-F1
#
_cell.length_a   1.000
_cell.length_b   1.000
_cell.length_c   1.000
_cell.angle_alpha   90.00
_cell.angle_beta   90.00
_cell.angle_gamma   90.00
#
_symmetry.space_group_name_H-M   'P 1'
#
loop_
_entity.id
_entity.type
_entity.pdbx_description
1 polymer ?
#
loop_
_entity_poly.entity_id
_entity_poly.type
_entity_poly.pdbx_seq_one_letter_code
_entity_poly.pdbx_strand_id
1 'polypeptide(L)'
;PGIAIGKRLNTSLTAGAILYAALLTSPPLVARGDLVTIQIRTANLLVTVPGEVRNGGAAGDLVRVKNLMSRKEIFARVIDPGTVEVPYK
;
A
#
# COMPACT_ATOMS: atom_id res chain seq x y z
N PRO A 1 33.84 -8.30 11.05
CA PRO A 1 33.04 -7.85 12.21
C PRO A 1 32.09 -6.71 11.79
N GLY A 2 30.79 -6.88 11.57
CA GLY A 2 29.85 -7.67 12.35
C GLY A 2 29.28 -6.83 13.50
N ILE A 3 28.65 -5.68 13.23
CA ILE A 3 27.82 -4.95 14.20
C ILE A 3 26.97 -3.89 13.47
N ALA A 4 25.67 -4.18 13.33
CA ALA A 4 24.53 -3.23 13.40
C ALA A 4 23.34 -3.71 12.54
N ILE A 5 22.72 -4.79 13.02
CA ILE A 5 21.33 -5.12 12.71
C ILE A 5 20.46 -4.23 13.62
N GLY A 6 19.61 -3.36 13.04
CA GLY A 6 18.58 -2.62 13.78
C GLY A 6 18.53 -1.10 13.52
N LYS A 7 17.54 -0.68 12.72
CA LYS A 7 16.90 0.67 12.62
C LYS A 7 17.59 1.83 11.85
N ARG A 8 16.95 2.16 10.70
CA ARG A 8 16.25 3.41 10.29
C ARG A 8 17.01 4.76 10.20
N LEU A 9 17.11 5.35 8.99
CA LEU A 9 16.35 6.54 8.47
C LEU A 9 17.09 7.23 7.29
N ASN A 10 16.31 7.86 6.40
CA ASN A 10 16.49 9.20 5.80
C ASN A 10 17.13 9.36 4.39
N THR A 11 16.25 9.58 3.40
CA THR A 11 16.39 10.39 2.16
C THR A 11 17.44 9.92 1.11
N SER A 12 17.12 9.75 -0.18
CA SER A 12 16.78 10.87 -1.08
C SER A 12 15.95 10.45 -2.28
N LEU A 13 14.93 11.27 -2.57
CA LEU A 13 14.36 11.43 -3.91
C LEU A 13 15.50 11.77 -4.87
N THR A 14 15.73 10.92 -5.87
CA THR A 14 16.51 11.30 -7.05
C THR A 14 15.61 11.13 -8.27
N ALA A 15 15.29 12.27 -8.88
CA ALA A 15 14.57 12.39 -10.14
C ALA A 15 15.31 11.65 -11.26
N GLY A 16 14.59 10.92 -12.10
CA GLY A 16 15.16 10.38 -13.35
C GLY A 16 14.82 8.93 -13.70
N ALA A 17 13.98 8.23 -12.94
CA ALA A 17 13.50 6.93 -13.38
C ALA A 17 12.42 7.13 -14.45
N ILE A 18 12.80 6.98 -15.72
CA ILE A 18 11.86 6.68 -16.80
C ILE A 18 11.29 5.30 -16.46
N LEU A 19 10.30 5.28 -15.58
CA LEU A 19 9.53 4.10 -15.27
C LEU A 19 8.72 3.83 -16.53
N TYR A 20 9.13 2.82 -17.30
CA TYR A 20 8.33 2.26 -18.38
C TYR A 20 7.03 1.71 -17.77
N ALA A 21 6.05 2.60 -17.63
CA ALA A 21 4.76 2.38 -16.99
C ALA A 21 3.82 1.46 -17.79
N ALA A 22 4.32 0.82 -18.86
CA ALA A 22 3.49 0.20 -19.89
C ALA A 22 3.64 -1.33 -20.03
N LEU A 23 4.51 -1.99 -19.25
CA LEU A 23 4.85 -3.40 -19.52
C LEU A 23 4.86 -4.36 -18.31
N LEU A 24 4.56 -3.90 -17.09
CA LEU A 24 4.47 -4.82 -15.95
C LEU A 24 3.01 -5.23 -15.73
N THR A 25 2.59 -6.32 -16.39
CA THR A 25 1.48 -7.15 -15.91
C THR A 25 1.92 -7.77 -14.59
N SER A 26 1.74 -7.01 -13.50
CA SER A 26 2.15 -7.45 -12.18
C SER A 26 1.27 -8.61 -11.72
N PRO A 27 1.85 -9.68 -11.14
CA PRO A 27 1.07 -10.69 -10.44
C PRO A 27 0.20 -10.04 -9.35
N PRO A 28 -0.89 -10.68 -8.91
CA PRO A 28 -1.72 -10.14 -7.84
C PRO A 28 -0.84 -9.87 -6.62
N LEU A 29 -0.71 -8.59 -6.28
CA LEU A 29 0.15 -8.11 -5.18
C LEU A 29 -0.48 -8.41 -3.82
N VAL A 30 -1.82 -8.48 -3.80
CA VAL A 30 -2.62 -8.78 -2.62
C VAL A 30 -3.68 -9.82 -2.97
N ALA A 31 -3.92 -10.74 -2.04
CA ALA A 31 -4.93 -11.79 -2.17
C ALA A 31 -6.10 -11.57 -1.21
N ARG A 32 -7.23 -12.23 -1.44
CA ARG A 32 -8.35 -12.21 -0.48
C ARG A 32 -7.94 -12.84 0.84
N GLY A 33 -8.24 -12.17 1.95
CA GLY A 33 -7.87 -12.55 3.31
C GLY A 33 -6.51 -12.01 3.76
N ASP A 34 -5.78 -11.35 2.86
CA ASP A 34 -4.46 -10.81 3.19
C ASP A 34 -4.58 -9.60 4.12
N LEU A 35 -3.67 -9.51 5.09
CA LEU A 35 -3.62 -8.39 6.03
C LEU A 35 -2.83 -7.25 5.40
N VAL A 36 -3.51 -6.12 5.18
CA VAL A 36 -2.92 -4.94 4.56
C VAL A 36 -2.93 -3.75 5.50
N THR A 37 -2.03 -2.81 5.25
CA THR A 37 -2.05 -1.49 5.85
C THR A 37 -2.78 -0.53 4.91
N ILE A 38 -3.89 0.02 5.39
CA ILE A 38 -4.64 1.05 4.70
C ILE A 38 -4.00 2.39 5.05
N GLN A 39 -3.46 3.06 4.04
CA GLN A 39 -2.90 4.40 4.14
C GLN A 39 -3.91 5.43 3.60
N ILE A 40 -4.11 6.50 4.36
CA ILE A 40 -4.91 7.64 3.97
C ILE A 40 -3.99 8.85 4.05
N ARG A 41 -3.72 9.47 2.89
CA ARG A 41 -2.90 10.68 2.80
C ARG A 41 -3.79 11.88 2.49
N THR A 42 -3.69 12.91 3.31
CA THR A 42 -4.26 14.25 3.11
C THR A 42 -3.11 15.27 3.14
N ALA A 43 -3.37 16.53 2.77
CA ALA A 43 -2.36 17.60 2.66
C ALA A 43 -1.44 17.74 3.90
N ASN A 44 -1.92 17.44 5.11
CA ASN A 44 -1.17 17.59 6.35
C ASN A 44 -1.20 16.35 7.26
N LEU A 45 -1.76 15.23 6.80
CA LEU A 45 -1.99 14.06 7.63
C LEU A 45 -1.77 12.76 6.86
N LEU A 46 -1.04 11.82 7.48
CA LEU A 46 -0.93 10.44 7.02
C LEU A 46 -1.50 9.53 8.12
N VAL A 47 -2.59 8.83 7.81
CA VAL A 47 -3.21 7.87 8.71
C VAL A 47 -2.95 6.47 8.18
N THR A 48 -2.52 5.57 9.06
CA THR A 48 -2.31 4.16 8.73
C THR A 48 -3.16 3.29 9.64
N VAL A 49 -4.00 2.44 9.05
CA VAL A 49 -4.86 1.52 9.81
C VAL A 49 -4.77 0.10 9.27
N PRO A 50 -4.85 -0.92 10.12
CA PRO A 50 -4.85 -2.31 9.68
C PRO A 50 -6.18 -2.66 8.99
N GLY A 51 -6.09 -3.41 7.90
CA GLY A 51 -7.21 -3.87 7.10
C GLY A 51 -7.02 -5.29 6.60
N GLU A 52 -8.11 -5.91 6.16
CA GLU A 52 -8.12 -7.21 5.52
C GLU A 52 -8.63 -7.05 4.08
N VAL A 53 -7.90 -7.61 3.11
CA VAL A 53 -8.29 -7.58 1.70
C VAL A 53 -9.47 -8.51 1.49
N ARG A 54 -10.54 -7.98 0.88
CA ARG A 54 -11.74 -8.74 0.54
C ARG A 54 -11.71 -9.24 -0.90
N ASN A 55 -11.00 -8.56 -1.78
CA ASN A 55 -10.80 -8.96 -3.17
C ASN A 55 -9.34 -8.76 -3.58
N GLY A 56 -8.71 -9.79 -4.16
CA GLY A 56 -7.32 -9.70 -4.60
C GLY A 56 -7.16 -8.76 -5.80
N GLY A 57 -5.95 -8.24 -5.99
CA GLY A 57 -5.63 -7.28 -7.06
C GLY A 57 -4.13 -7.06 -7.22
N ALA A 58 -3.75 -6.54 -8.38
CA ALA A 58 -2.38 -6.14 -8.70
C ALA A 58 -2.13 -4.68 -8.30
N ALA A 59 -0.87 -4.23 -8.40
CA ALA A 59 -0.52 -2.83 -8.17
C ALA A 59 -1.37 -1.88 -9.04
N GLY A 60 -1.91 -0.82 -8.45
CA GLY A 60 -2.79 0.15 -9.11
C GLY A 60 -4.26 -0.26 -9.20
N ASP A 61 -4.58 -1.54 -8.97
CA ASP A 61 -5.94 -2.04 -8.99
C ASP A 61 -6.72 -1.59 -7.75
N LEU A 62 -8.04 -1.50 -7.91
CA LEU A 62 -8.94 -0.96 -6.89
C LEU A 62 -9.61 -2.13 -6.17
N VAL A 63 -9.06 -2.44 -5.00
CA VAL A 63 -9.45 -3.58 -4.18
C VAL A 63 -10.42 -3.17 -3.07
N ARG A 64 -11.28 -4.10 -2.67
CA ARG A 64 -12.11 -3.93 -1.47
C ARG A 64 -11.30 -4.37 -0.27
N VAL A 65 -11.23 -3.53 0.74
CA VAL A 65 -10.56 -3.82 2.01
C VAL A 65 -11.51 -3.54 3.16
N LYS A 66 -11.50 -4.40 4.17
CA LYS A 66 -12.25 -4.24 5.40
C LYS A 66 -11.34 -3.64 6.45
N ASN A 67 -11.70 -2.47 6.95
CA ASN A 67 -11.00 -1.88 8.09
C ASN A 67 -11.25 -2.75 9.33
N LEU A 68 -10.20 -3.22 9.98
CA LEU A 68 -10.31 -4.11 11.15
C LEU A 68 -10.76 -3.37 12.42
N MET A 69 -10.53 -2.06 12.50
CA MET A 69 -10.98 -1.23 13.63
C MET A 69 -12.47 -0.90 13.55
N SER A 70 -12.93 -0.41 12.39
CA SER A 70 -14.32 0.04 12.20
C SER A 70 -15.25 -1.02 11.64
N ARG A 71 -14.71 -2.18 11.20
CA ARG A 71 -15.42 -3.24 10.46
C ARG A 71 -16.10 -2.78 9.17
N LYS A 72 -15.81 -1.55 8.69
CA LYS A 72 -16.33 -1.02 7.44
C LYS A 72 -15.54 -1.54 6.25
N GLU A 73 -16.25 -1.89 5.20
CA GLU A 73 -15.65 -2.19 3.89
C GLU A 73 -15.48 -0.90 3.11
N ILE A 74 -14.28 -0.68 2.60
CA ILE A 74 -13.89 0.51 1.84
C ILE A 74 -13.12 0.08 0.59
N PHE A 75 -13.10 0.97 -0.39
CA PHE A 75 -12.35 0.78 -1.62
C PHE A 75 -10.99 1.46 -1.48
N ALA A 76 -9.92 0.74 -1.80
CA ALA A 76 -8.56 1.23 -1.74
C ALA A 76 -7.78 0.78 -2.98
N ARG A 77 -6.80 1.57 -3.40
CA ARG A 77 -5.89 1.24 -4.49
C ARG A 77 -4.67 0.52 -3.94
N VAL A 78 -4.28 -0.59 -4.54
CA VAL A 78 -3.03 -1.28 -4.15
C VAL A 78 -1.84 -0.43 -4.59
N ILE A 79 -0.95 -0.12 -3.66
CA ILE A 79 0.28 0.64 -3.97
C ILE A 79 1.54 -0.21 -3.77
N ASP A 80 1.49 -1.21 -2.88
CA ASP A 80 2.64 -2.04 -2.50
C ASP A 80 2.14 -3.39 -1.91
N PRO A 81 2.97 -4.46 -1.87
CA PRO A 81 2.55 -5.74 -1.28
C PRO A 81 2.20 -5.53 0.19
N GLY A 82 0.94 -5.74 0.56
CA GLY A 82 0.50 -5.48 1.94
C GLY A 82 0.13 -4.03 2.24
N THR A 83 0.14 -3.11 1.26
CA THR A 83 -0.24 -1.70 1.47
C THR A 83 -1.21 -1.19 0.42
N VAL A 84 -2.28 -0.55 0.89
CA VAL A 84 -3.32 0.02 0.04
C VAL A 84 -3.53 1.49 0.40
N GLU A 85 -3.81 2.33 -0.58
CA GLU A 85 -4.10 3.75 -0.40
C GLU A 85 -5.57 4.04 -0.66
N VAL A 86 -6.20 4.82 0.23
CA VAL A 86 -7.57 5.31 0.00
C VAL A 86 -7.49 6.76 -0.48
N PRO A 87 -8.03 7.07 -1.67
CA PRO A 87 -8.15 8.46 -2.10
C PRO A 87 -9.13 9.21 -1.20
N TYR A 88 -8.66 10.26 -0.54
CA TYR A 88 -9.50 11.23 0.15
C TYR A 88 -10.05 12.23 -0.88
N LYS A 89 -11.36 12.51 -0.83
CA LYS A 89 -12.02 13.52 -1.69
C LYS A 89 -11.98 14.90 -1.03
#